data_AF-A0A814Y5R6-F1
#
_entry.id   AF-A0A814Y5R6-F1
#
_cell.length_a   1.000
_cell.length_b   1.000
_cell.length_c   1.000
_cell.angle_alpha   90.00
_cell.angle_beta   90.00
_cell.angle_gamma   90.00
#
_symmetry.space_group_name_H-M   'P 1'
#
loop_
_entity.id
_entity.type
_entity.pdbx_description
1 polymer ?
#
loop_
_entity_poly.entity_id
_entity_poly.type
_entity_poly.pdbx_seq_one_letter_code
_entity_poly.pdbx_strand_id
1 'polypeptide(L)'
;MASSSNNSSTTSGLTNSYFFYGTHPLKVPNNVTHSNSTHNISSTLEQNTHHLSLHLPANHNGFSSTTKSLNNLLQTQKDNDDTEVFEDALESLDDDYRTPPVNEKHTSSKQGEESTIDLFQALKECEQITQLFFQNHLNEALRKTKEQENRSLYHSLSHSTISFLQAGMTFNQDDIEAAVQALKHTNSMAKKYEPNKSWIPFSLSSKPVLNEYELHAKLVYAEALLIGALLTFIQDQGLFSFISGALKIKECHDIFIKLSKQNDPSKFSSALSYEHFDSGVRMGNGAFNLMISNLPQRIIRYLEFVGFSGDRELGLTELDKSANSKGLRATFSALTLLSYHTFVTPIFGNSDGDLEMCHTLVERFLKQYPDVSNILIKILEI
;
A
#
# COMPACT_ATOMS: atom_id res chain seq x y z
N MET A 1 5.50 -33.85 -61.02
CA MET A 1 4.83 -32.66 -61.58
C MET A 1 3.63 -32.34 -60.70
N ALA A 2 3.52 -31.06 -60.32
CA ALA A 2 2.39 -30.31 -59.72
C ALA A 2 0.98 -30.93 -59.89
N SER A 3 -0.03 -30.75 -59.03
CA SER A 3 -0.33 -29.69 -58.05
C SER A 3 -1.65 -30.01 -57.33
N SER A 4 -1.80 -29.43 -56.12
CA SER A 4 -3.04 -28.95 -55.47
C SER A 4 -4.22 -29.88 -55.22
N SER A 5 -4.58 -30.05 -53.93
CA SER A 5 -5.77 -29.38 -53.37
C SER A 5 -5.96 -29.67 -51.86
N ASN A 6 -6.11 -28.58 -51.12
CA ASN A 6 -6.98 -28.38 -49.94
C ASN A 6 -6.69 -29.13 -48.63
N ASN A 7 -5.96 -28.43 -47.75
CA ASN A 7 -6.06 -28.54 -46.30
C ASN A 7 -7.35 -27.87 -45.81
N SER A 8 -8.17 -28.61 -45.07
CA SER A 8 -9.18 -28.07 -44.16
C SER A 8 -9.32 -29.00 -42.96
N SER A 9 -8.62 -28.68 -41.87
CA SER A 9 -8.93 -29.21 -40.54
C SER A 9 -8.72 -28.08 -39.54
N THR A 10 -9.86 -27.52 -39.13
CA THR A 10 -10.08 -26.61 -38.02
C THR A 10 -9.56 -27.19 -36.71
N THR A 11 -8.58 -26.54 -36.09
CA THR A 11 -8.34 -26.60 -34.65
C THR A 11 -8.16 -25.17 -34.15
N SER A 12 -9.18 -24.71 -33.42
CA SER A 12 -9.23 -23.45 -32.69
C SER A 12 -8.07 -23.33 -31.71
N GLY A 13 -7.21 -22.34 -31.94
CA GLY A 13 -6.18 -21.93 -31.00
C GLY A 13 -6.77 -21.16 -29.82
N LEU A 14 -6.70 -21.77 -28.64
CA LEU A 14 -6.72 -21.09 -27.35
C LEU A 14 -5.58 -21.71 -26.54
N THR A 15 -4.40 -21.13 -26.64
CA THR A 15 -3.32 -21.36 -25.68
C THR A 15 -2.94 -20.01 -25.09
N ASN A 16 -3.68 -19.61 -24.04
CA ASN A 16 -3.18 -18.66 -23.05
C ASN A 16 -2.08 -19.38 -22.26
N SER A 17 -0.82 -19.14 -22.63
CA SER A 17 0.33 -19.60 -21.88
C SER A 17 0.58 -18.66 -20.70
N TYR A 18 0.11 -19.08 -19.53
CA TYR A 18 0.62 -18.65 -18.23
C TYR A 18 2.09 -19.08 -18.12
N PHE A 19 3.03 -18.13 -18.00
CA PHE A 19 4.42 -18.42 -17.69
C PHE A 19 4.67 -18.25 -16.19
N PHE A 20 4.89 -19.37 -15.52
CA PHE A 20 5.40 -19.49 -14.14
C PHE A 20 6.89 -19.11 -14.07
N TYR A 21 7.33 -18.47 -12.98
CA TYR A 21 8.75 -18.40 -12.61
C TYR A 21 9.13 -19.60 -11.73
N GLY A 22 10.14 -20.33 -12.19
CA GLY A 22 10.93 -21.27 -11.40
C GLY A 22 12.08 -20.58 -10.67
N THR A 23 12.61 -21.29 -9.68
CA THR A 23 13.60 -20.90 -8.66
C THR A 23 15.02 -20.68 -9.17
N HIS A 24 15.26 -19.65 -10.00
CA HIS A 24 16.62 -19.27 -10.41
C HIS A 24 16.99 -17.81 -10.10
N PRO A 25 18.21 -17.55 -9.60
CA PRO A 25 18.71 -16.20 -9.41
C PRO A 25 18.83 -15.51 -10.79
N LEU A 26 18.27 -14.30 -10.88
CA LEU A 26 18.28 -13.46 -12.07
C LEU A 26 19.73 -13.16 -12.50
N LYS A 27 20.17 -13.76 -13.62
CA LYS A 27 21.43 -13.38 -14.28
C LYS A 27 21.18 -12.16 -15.17
N VAL A 28 21.83 -11.04 -14.85
CA VAL A 28 21.86 -9.82 -15.68
C VAL A 28 22.99 -9.95 -16.72
N PRO A 29 22.78 -9.60 -18.00
CA PRO A 29 23.87 -9.45 -18.96
C PRO A 29 24.66 -8.17 -18.65
N ASN A 30 25.99 -8.30 -18.55
CA ASN A 30 26.93 -7.19 -18.40
C ASN A 30 26.97 -6.34 -19.70
N ASN A 31 26.00 -5.44 -19.90
CA ASN A 31 26.12 -4.22 -20.71
C ASN A 31 24.77 -3.50 -20.79
N VAL A 32 24.43 -2.68 -19.80
CA VAL A 32 23.44 -1.61 -19.96
C VAL A 32 24.07 -0.33 -19.43
N THR A 33 24.50 0.53 -20.35
CA THR A 33 25.00 1.88 -20.05
C THR A 33 23.82 2.80 -19.75
N HIS A 34 23.97 3.66 -18.73
CA HIS A 34 22.96 4.56 -18.15
C HIS A 34 22.12 5.42 -19.10
N SER A 35 22.54 5.64 -20.36
CA SER A 35 21.78 6.42 -21.35
C SER A 35 20.64 5.64 -22.04
N ASN A 36 20.70 4.30 -22.04
CA ASN A 36 19.74 3.48 -22.77
C ASN A 36 18.52 3.09 -21.92
N SER A 37 18.63 3.07 -20.59
CA SER A 37 17.52 2.67 -19.71
C SER A 37 16.47 3.76 -19.57
N THR A 38 16.86 5.02 -19.44
CA THR A 38 15.94 6.16 -19.39
C THR A 38 15.17 6.31 -20.70
N HIS A 39 15.86 6.22 -21.84
CA HIS A 39 15.21 6.35 -23.14
C HIS A 39 14.24 5.19 -23.44
N ASN A 40 14.59 3.96 -23.03
CA ASN A 40 13.69 2.82 -23.15
C ASN A 40 12.45 2.97 -22.25
N ILE A 41 12.62 3.37 -20.97
CA ILE A 41 11.49 3.56 -20.05
C ILE A 41 10.57 4.67 -20.55
N SER A 42 11.10 5.83 -20.96
CA SER A 42 10.29 6.92 -21.52
C SER A 42 9.54 6.47 -22.77
N SER A 43 10.18 5.70 -23.66
CA SER A 43 9.51 5.14 -24.83
C SER A 43 8.45 4.09 -24.49
N THR A 44 8.65 3.29 -23.43
CA THR A 44 7.66 2.33 -22.93
C THR A 44 6.48 3.04 -22.27
N LEU A 45 6.70 4.11 -21.50
CA LEU A 45 5.65 4.96 -20.94
C LEU A 45 4.79 5.60 -22.03
N GLU A 46 5.42 6.17 -23.07
CA GLU A 46 4.71 6.74 -24.23
C GLU A 46 3.97 5.66 -25.04
N GLN A 47 4.56 4.47 -25.24
CA GLN A 47 3.91 3.37 -25.95
C GLN A 47 2.73 2.78 -25.17
N ASN A 48 2.85 2.60 -23.85
CA ASN A 48 1.79 2.03 -23.02
C ASN A 48 0.62 3.01 -22.87
N THR A 49 0.89 4.31 -22.72
CA THR A 49 -0.17 5.33 -22.70
C THR A 49 -0.92 5.38 -24.04
N HIS A 50 -0.22 5.34 -25.18
CA HIS A 50 -0.88 5.28 -26.49
C HIS A 50 -1.62 3.96 -26.76
N HIS A 51 -1.09 2.81 -26.32
CA HIS A 51 -1.72 1.51 -26.52
C HIS A 51 -2.96 1.31 -25.64
N LEU A 52 -2.94 1.74 -24.37
CA LEU A 52 -4.14 1.73 -23.50
C LEU A 52 -5.24 2.66 -24.04
N SER A 53 -4.87 3.80 -24.62
CA SER A 53 -5.82 4.75 -25.23
C SER A 53 -6.57 4.17 -26.45
N LEU A 54 -5.94 3.24 -27.18
CA LEU A 54 -6.46 2.70 -28.45
C LEU A 54 -7.19 1.34 -28.30
N HIS A 55 -7.05 0.65 -27.17
CA HIS A 55 -7.57 -0.71 -26.98
C HIS A 55 -8.50 -0.93 -25.78
N LEU A 56 -9.02 0.14 -25.15
CA LEU A 56 -10.11 0.00 -24.16
C LEU A 56 -11.44 -0.36 -24.86
N PRO A 57 -12.00 -1.58 -24.69
CA PRO A 57 -13.38 -1.82 -25.05
C PRO A 57 -14.27 -0.97 -24.14
N ALA A 58 -15.30 -0.34 -24.71
CA ALA A 58 -16.26 0.54 -24.03
C ALA A 58 -17.12 -0.13 -22.93
N ASN A 59 -16.69 -1.25 -22.34
CA ASN A 59 -17.46 -2.04 -21.40
C ASN A 59 -16.59 -2.54 -20.23
N HIS A 60 -16.18 -1.62 -19.36
CA HIS A 60 -15.56 -1.95 -18.07
C HIS A 60 -16.62 -2.43 -17.07
N ASN A 61 -16.92 -3.73 -17.09
CA ASN A 61 -17.83 -4.37 -16.14
C ASN A 61 -17.27 -4.50 -14.71
N GLY A 62 -15.97 -4.30 -14.50
CA GLY A 62 -15.32 -4.41 -13.17
C GLY A 62 -15.79 -3.35 -12.18
N PHE A 63 -15.67 -2.06 -12.54
CA PHE A 63 -16.08 -0.94 -11.67
C PHE A 63 -17.62 -0.75 -11.65
N SER A 64 -18.30 -1.10 -12.75
CA SER A 64 -19.76 -1.22 -12.76
C SER A 64 -20.23 -2.30 -11.77
N SER A 65 -19.47 -3.37 -11.56
CA SER A 65 -19.83 -4.41 -10.57
C SER A 65 -19.65 -3.90 -9.15
N THR A 66 -18.59 -3.17 -8.83
CA THR A 66 -18.36 -2.61 -7.48
C THR A 66 -19.37 -1.51 -7.15
N THR A 67 -19.73 -0.68 -8.13
CA THR A 67 -20.81 0.31 -7.97
C THR A 67 -22.21 -0.31 -7.93
N LYS A 68 -22.44 -1.45 -8.61
CA LYS A 68 -23.66 -2.25 -8.45
C LYS A 68 -23.69 -2.97 -7.11
N SER A 69 -22.57 -3.49 -6.61
CA SER A 69 -22.46 -4.12 -5.29
C SER A 69 -22.65 -3.11 -4.17
N LEU A 70 -22.09 -1.90 -4.27
CA LEU A 70 -22.33 -0.81 -3.33
C LEU A 70 -23.78 -0.29 -3.38
N ASN A 71 -24.37 -0.16 -4.57
CA ASN A 71 -25.79 0.22 -4.69
C ASN A 71 -26.74 -0.88 -4.21
N ASN A 72 -26.39 -2.16 -4.42
CA ASN A 72 -27.15 -3.29 -3.89
C ASN A 72 -27.02 -3.36 -2.37
N LEU A 73 -25.83 -3.19 -1.78
CA LEU A 73 -25.62 -3.12 -0.32
C LEU A 73 -26.41 -1.98 0.33
N LEU A 74 -26.55 -0.84 -0.35
CA LEU A 74 -27.31 0.32 0.16
C LEU A 74 -28.83 0.19 -0.07
N GLN A 75 -29.27 -0.79 -0.87
CA GLN A 75 -30.69 -1.03 -1.19
C GLN A 75 -31.25 -2.31 -0.55
N THR A 76 -30.43 -3.23 -0.06
CA THR A 76 -30.89 -4.43 0.66
C THR A 76 -31.18 -4.10 2.12
N GLN A 77 -32.44 -3.72 2.39
CA GLN A 77 -33.01 -4.00 3.71
C GLN A 77 -33.18 -5.50 3.88
N LYS A 78 -32.44 -6.07 4.84
CA LYS A 78 -32.67 -7.35 5.54
C LYS A 78 -32.76 -8.59 4.67
N ASP A 79 -31.61 -9.06 4.21
CA ASP A 79 -31.32 -10.49 4.26
C ASP A 79 -30.41 -10.73 5.49
N ASN A 80 -30.75 -11.72 6.31
CA ASN A 80 -30.02 -11.99 7.56
C ASN A 80 -28.56 -12.38 7.31
N ASP A 81 -28.25 -12.96 6.15
CA ASP A 81 -26.93 -13.48 5.78
C ASP A 81 -25.91 -12.35 5.57
N ASP A 82 -26.25 -11.31 4.80
CA ASP A 82 -25.37 -10.13 4.60
C ASP A 82 -25.15 -9.34 5.90
N THR A 83 -26.12 -9.39 6.82
CA THR A 83 -26.01 -8.75 8.14
C THR A 83 -25.02 -9.50 9.03
N GLU A 84 -25.08 -10.83 9.01
CA GLU A 84 -24.13 -11.72 9.72
C GLU A 84 -22.71 -11.54 9.18
N VAL A 85 -22.50 -11.53 7.86
CA VAL A 85 -21.17 -11.26 7.26
C VAL A 85 -20.62 -9.89 7.67
N PHE A 86 -21.49 -8.87 7.79
CA PHE A 86 -21.08 -7.55 8.23
C PHE A 86 -20.73 -7.51 9.73
N GLU A 87 -21.49 -8.19 10.57
CA GLU A 87 -21.20 -8.37 12.00
C GLU A 87 -19.87 -9.13 12.19
N ASP A 88 -19.66 -10.24 11.47
CA ASP A 88 -18.41 -11.00 11.48
C ASP A 88 -17.22 -10.14 11.02
N ALA A 89 -17.41 -9.29 10.00
CA ALA A 89 -16.36 -8.41 9.54
C ALA A 89 -16.00 -7.34 10.60
N LEU A 90 -17.00 -6.80 11.32
CA LEU A 90 -16.77 -5.92 12.46
C LEU A 90 -16.06 -6.64 13.60
N GLU A 91 -16.47 -7.87 13.93
CA GLU A 91 -15.80 -8.70 14.93
C GLU A 91 -14.36 -9.02 14.52
N SER A 92 -14.08 -9.23 13.23
CA SER A 92 -12.72 -9.48 12.74
C SER A 92 -11.79 -8.27 12.89
N LEU A 93 -12.34 -7.07 12.77
CA LEU A 93 -11.59 -5.85 13.08
C LEU A 93 -11.32 -5.79 14.57
N ASP A 94 -12.35 -6.07 15.38
CA ASP A 94 -12.27 -6.21 16.84
C ASP A 94 -11.25 -7.24 17.32
N ASP A 95 -11.13 -8.37 16.64
CA ASP A 95 -10.12 -9.39 16.92
C ASP A 95 -8.73 -8.98 16.43
N ASP A 96 -8.60 -8.27 15.31
CA ASP A 96 -7.37 -7.58 14.95
C ASP A 96 -7.01 -6.47 15.99
N TYR A 97 -7.97 -5.99 16.81
CA TYR A 97 -7.76 -5.11 17.99
C TYR A 97 -7.49 -5.86 19.29
N ARG A 98 -7.76 -7.17 19.38
CA ARG A 98 -7.55 -7.91 20.62
C ARG A 98 -6.09 -8.30 20.76
N THR A 99 -5.42 -7.75 21.77
CA THR A 99 -4.14 -8.31 22.20
C THR A 99 -4.39 -9.77 22.64
N PRO A 100 -3.63 -10.76 22.13
CA PRO A 100 -3.77 -12.11 22.62
C PRO A 100 -3.54 -12.08 24.14
N PRO A 101 -4.32 -12.84 24.93
CA PRO A 101 -4.12 -12.89 26.36
C PRO A 101 -2.67 -13.30 26.62
N VAL A 102 -1.96 -12.50 27.44
CA VAL A 102 -0.64 -12.83 27.94
C VAL A 102 -0.78 -14.12 28.74
N ASN A 103 -0.57 -15.26 28.09
CA ASN A 103 -0.53 -16.55 28.74
C ASN A 103 0.90 -16.74 29.27
N GLU A 104 1.22 -16.03 30.35
CA GLU A 104 2.37 -16.32 31.20
C GLU A 104 2.16 -17.68 31.87
N LYS A 105 2.29 -18.76 31.11
CA LYS A 105 2.69 -20.04 31.67
C LYS A 105 4.21 -20.04 31.72
N HIS A 106 4.72 -19.54 32.84
CA HIS A 106 6.10 -19.73 33.27
C HIS A 106 6.50 -21.20 33.11
N THR A 107 7.24 -21.50 32.05
CA THR A 107 8.34 -22.46 32.13
C THR A 107 9.61 -21.62 32.11
N SER A 108 10.33 -21.70 33.21
CA SER A 108 11.50 -20.88 33.50
C SER A 108 12.62 -21.22 32.50
N SER A 109 12.75 -20.43 31.44
CA SER A 109 14.00 -20.25 30.71
C SER A 109 14.21 -18.75 30.51
N LYS A 110 15.21 -18.21 31.21
CA LYS A 110 15.68 -16.83 31.09
C LYS A 110 15.98 -16.49 29.61
N GLN A 111 15.04 -15.84 28.92
CA GLN A 111 15.36 -15.04 27.73
C GLN A 111 15.58 -13.61 28.22
N GLY A 112 16.77 -13.08 27.98
CA GLY A 112 17.13 -11.72 28.37
C GLY A 112 16.19 -10.71 27.72
N GLU A 113 15.86 -9.64 28.46
CA GLU A 113 15.15 -8.49 27.91
C GLU A 113 15.89 -7.97 26.68
N GLU A 114 15.35 -8.24 25.50
CA GLU A 114 15.90 -7.76 24.24
C GLU A 114 15.76 -6.23 24.22
N SER A 115 16.88 -5.51 24.20
CA SER A 115 16.86 -4.05 24.27
C SER A 115 16.10 -3.45 23.09
N THR A 116 15.16 -2.54 23.36
CA THR A 116 14.42 -1.81 22.32
C THR A 116 15.37 -0.90 21.54
N ILE A 117 15.16 -0.79 20.22
CA ILE A 117 15.93 0.11 19.36
C ILE A 117 15.33 1.50 19.45
N ASP A 118 16.18 2.51 19.65
CA ASP A 118 15.78 3.91 19.64
C ASP A 118 15.14 4.31 18.30
N LEU A 119 14.13 5.18 18.35
CA LEU A 119 13.36 5.59 17.17
C LEU A 119 14.25 6.17 16.07
N PHE A 120 15.23 7.00 16.43
CA PHE A 120 16.11 7.64 15.46
C PHE A 120 17.04 6.62 14.77
N GLN A 121 17.56 5.67 15.54
CA GLN A 121 18.35 4.58 14.98
C GLN A 121 17.51 3.71 14.04
N ALA A 122 16.28 3.37 14.45
CA ALA A 122 15.37 2.57 13.65
C ALA A 122 15.01 3.23 12.31
N LEU A 123 14.76 4.54 12.31
CA LEU A 123 14.45 5.30 11.10
C LEU A 123 15.60 5.21 10.09
N LYS A 124 16.85 5.44 10.53
CA LYS A 124 18.04 5.35 9.69
C LYS A 124 18.28 3.95 9.13
N GLU A 125 18.13 2.92 9.97
CA GLU A 125 18.26 1.53 9.53
C GLU A 125 17.20 1.18 8.47
N CYS A 126 15.97 1.65 8.66
CA CYS A 126 14.89 1.45 7.70
C CYS A 126 15.11 2.19 6.37
N GLU A 127 15.82 3.34 6.36
CA GLU A 127 16.21 4.02 5.11
C GLU A 127 17.15 3.14 4.28
N GLN A 128 18.13 2.53 4.94
CA GLN A 128 19.08 1.61 4.30
C GLN A 128 18.39 0.34 3.81
N ILE A 129 17.46 -0.20 4.61
CA ILE A 129 16.66 -1.37 4.22
C ILE A 129 15.81 -1.06 2.99
N THR A 130 15.20 0.13 2.94
CA THR A 130 14.42 0.59 1.79
C THR A 130 15.31 0.68 0.54
N GLN A 131 16.54 1.17 0.68
CA GLN A 131 17.52 1.17 -0.42
C GLN A 131 17.83 -0.24 -0.93
N LEU A 132 18.05 -1.20 -0.02
CA LEU A 132 18.30 -2.59 -0.40
C LEU A 132 17.13 -3.18 -1.19
N PHE A 133 15.89 -2.92 -0.76
CA PHE A 133 14.70 -3.37 -1.46
C PHE A 133 14.66 -2.85 -2.91
N PHE A 134 14.82 -1.53 -3.09
CA PHE A 134 14.77 -0.92 -4.43
C PHE A 134 16.00 -1.24 -5.30
N GLN A 135 17.11 -1.66 -4.70
CA GLN A 135 18.29 -2.18 -5.39
C GLN A 135 18.21 -3.70 -5.65
N ASN A 136 17.02 -4.29 -5.56
CA ASN A 136 16.77 -5.71 -5.83
C ASN A 136 17.50 -6.68 -4.87
N HIS A 137 17.82 -6.22 -3.66
CA HIS A 137 18.36 -7.03 -2.56
C HIS A 137 17.26 -7.45 -1.57
N LEU A 138 16.14 -7.96 -2.09
CA LEU A 138 14.93 -8.32 -1.33
C LEU A 138 15.23 -9.24 -0.14
N ASN A 139 15.98 -10.32 -0.36
CA ASN A 139 16.30 -11.30 0.68
C ASN A 139 17.11 -10.68 1.84
N GLU A 140 18.02 -9.76 1.53
CA GLU A 140 18.80 -9.07 2.56
C GLU A 140 17.92 -8.10 3.35
N ALA A 141 17.04 -7.36 2.66
CA ALA A 141 16.10 -6.44 3.30
C ALA A 141 15.13 -7.20 4.24
N LEU A 142 14.58 -8.33 3.80
CA LEU A 142 13.74 -9.21 4.61
C LEU A 142 14.49 -9.75 5.83
N ARG A 143 15.73 -10.23 5.66
CA ARG A 143 16.54 -10.72 6.77
C ARG A 143 16.79 -9.63 7.82
N LYS A 144 17.23 -8.43 7.40
CA LYS A 144 17.51 -7.31 8.31
C LYS A 144 16.27 -6.83 9.07
N THR A 145 15.13 -6.74 8.39
CA THR A 145 13.87 -6.37 9.04
C THR A 145 13.40 -7.44 10.02
N LYS A 146 13.48 -8.72 9.65
CA LYS A 146 13.10 -9.85 10.51
C LYS A 146 13.90 -9.89 11.80
N GLU A 147 15.20 -9.66 11.73
CA GLU A 147 16.09 -9.64 12.91
C GLU A 147 15.72 -8.58 13.95
N GLN A 148 15.05 -7.49 13.53
CA GLN A 148 14.74 -6.35 14.39
C GLN A 148 13.23 -6.10 14.57
N GLU A 149 12.36 -6.91 13.96
CA GLU A 149 10.92 -6.68 13.92
C GLU A 149 10.28 -6.66 15.33
N ASN A 150 10.88 -7.34 16.31
CA ASN A 150 10.39 -7.38 17.69
C ASN A 150 10.89 -6.20 18.54
N ARG A 151 11.94 -5.52 18.06
CA ARG A 151 12.70 -4.52 18.82
C ARG A 151 12.38 -3.09 18.40
N SER A 152 11.69 -2.92 17.26
CA SER A 152 11.42 -1.62 16.67
C SER A 152 10.14 -1.61 15.84
N LEU A 153 9.30 -0.59 16.09
CA LEU A 153 8.08 -0.31 15.34
C LEU A 153 8.32 -0.16 13.83
N TYR A 154 9.37 0.58 13.44
CA TYR A 154 9.68 0.85 12.02
C TYR A 154 10.24 -0.38 11.30
N HIS A 155 11.00 -1.23 11.99
CA HIS A 155 11.45 -2.51 11.42
C HIS A 155 10.29 -3.48 11.22
N SER A 156 9.38 -3.55 12.20
CA SER A 156 8.15 -4.34 12.09
C SER A 156 7.31 -3.91 10.88
N LEU A 157 7.09 -2.60 10.72
CA LEU A 157 6.39 -2.07 9.56
C LEU A 157 7.13 -2.30 8.23
N SER A 158 8.46 -2.14 8.23
CA SER A 158 9.25 -2.39 7.02
C SER A 158 9.20 -3.87 6.64
N HIS A 159 9.22 -4.78 7.62
CA HIS A 159 9.06 -6.22 7.40
C HIS A 159 7.72 -6.54 6.76
N SER A 160 6.62 -6.02 7.32
CA SER A 160 5.27 -6.24 6.79
C SER A 160 5.06 -5.62 5.42
N THR A 161 5.60 -4.41 5.18
CA THR A 161 5.55 -3.74 3.88
C THR A 161 6.27 -4.55 2.81
N ILE A 162 7.50 -4.99 3.08
CA ILE A 162 8.28 -5.77 2.11
C ILE A 162 7.64 -7.14 1.86
N SER A 163 7.13 -7.79 2.92
CA SER A 163 6.42 -9.07 2.80
C SER A 163 5.13 -8.92 1.97
N PHE A 164 4.38 -7.84 2.17
CA PHE A 164 3.20 -7.51 1.36
C PHE A 164 3.56 -7.33 -0.12
N LEU A 165 4.62 -6.56 -0.40
CA LEU A 165 5.08 -6.38 -1.78
C LEU A 165 5.51 -7.72 -2.40
N GLN A 166 6.20 -8.58 -1.66
CA GLN A 166 6.53 -9.94 -2.11
C GLN A 166 5.28 -10.77 -2.40
N ALA A 167 4.30 -10.76 -1.50
CA ALA A 167 3.03 -11.46 -1.69
C ALA A 167 2.30 -10.97 -2.95
N GLY A 168 2.23 -9.65 -3.17
CA GLY A 168 1.62 -9.07 -4.37
C GLY A 168 2.38 -9.33 -5.67
N MET A 169 3.69 -9.54 -5.60
CA MET A 169 4.51 -9.88 -6.78
C MET A 169 4.48 -11.37 -7.13
N THR A 170 4.36 -12.23 -6.14
CA THR A 170 4.47 -13.70 -6.31
C THR A 170 3.12 -14.40 -6.38
N PHE A 171 2.10 -13.84 -5.71
CA PHE A 171 0.81 -14.47 -5.46
C PHE A 171 0.90 -15.87 -4.84
N ASN A 172 2.01 -16.18 -4.16
CA ASN A 172 2.17 -17.45 -3.47
C ASN A 172 1.42 -17.42 -2.14
N GLN A 173 0.71 -18.50 -1.81
CA GLN A 173 -0.02 -18.60 -0.55
C GLN A 173 0.89 -18.45 0.68
N ASP A 174 2.08 -19.06 0.67
CA ASP A 174 3.04 -18.94 1.76
C ASP A 174 3.52 -17.49 1.97
N ASP A 175 3.74 -16.75 0.88
CA ASP A 175 4.17 -15.34 0.92
C ASP A 175 3.02 -14.44 1.43
N ILE A 176 1.77 -14.73 1.03
CA ILE A 176 0.57 -14.05 1.52
C ILE A 176 0.41 -14.28 3.04
N GLU A 177 0.52 -15.52 3.49
CA GLU A 177 0.41 -15.86 4.92
C GLU A 177 1.51 -15.21 5.76
N ALA A 178 2.74 -15.17 5.25
CA ALA A 178 3.85 -14.47 5.89
C ALA A 178 3.56 -12.96 6.03
N ALA A 179 3.02 -12.32 4.99
CA ALA A 179 2.63 -10.91 5.04
C ALA A 179 1.51 -10.66 6.07
N VAL A 180 0.50 -11.53 6.15
CA VAL A 180 -0.56 -11.45 7.17
C VAL A 180 0.01 -11.52 8.58
N GLN A 181 0.90 -12.49 8.84
CA GLN A 181 1.52 -12.65 10.16
C GLN A 181 2.35 -11.42 10.55
N ALA A 182 3.15 -10.89 9.61
CA ALA A 182 3.94 -9.69 9.83
C ALA A 182 3.06 -8.46 10.12
N LEU A 183 1.91 -8.32 9.46
CA LEU A 183 0.96 -7.22 9.71
C LEU A 183 0.27 -7.35 11.07
N LYS A 184 -0.16 -8.55 11.46
CA LYS A 184 -0.73 -8.79 12.80
C LYS A 184 0.26 -8.42 13.90
N HIS A 185 1.54 -8.77 13.71
CA HIS A 185 2.62 -8.37 14.60
C HIS A 185 2.81 -6.86 14.65
N THR A 186 2.89 -6.19 13.49
CA THR A 186 3.03 -4.73 13.39
C THR A 186 1.88 -4.00 14.09
N ASN A 187 0.64 -4.41 13.84
CA ASN A 187 -0.56 -3.85 14.48
C ASN A 187 -0.52 -4.02 16.00
N SER A 188 -0.17 -5.22 16.47
CA SER A 188 -0.06 -5.51 17.90
C SER A 188 1.01 -4.65 18.58
N MET A 189 2.13 -4.37 17.90
CA MET A 189 3.17 -3.47 18.43
C MET A 189 2.68 -2.02 18.47
N ALA A 190 2.08 -1.53 17.39
CA ALA A 190 1.64 -0.14 17.32
C ALA A 190 0.52 0.18 18.33
N LYS A 191 -0.42 -0.74 18.53
CA LYS A 191 -1.54 -0.59 19.48
C LYS A 191 -1.11 -0.49 20.95
N LYS A 192 0.08 -1.02 21.32
CA LYS A 192 0.63 -0.86 22.69
C LYS A 192 0.79 0.61 23.09
N TYR A 193 0.87 1.50 22.11
CA TYR A 193 1.07 2.93 22.29
C TYR A 193 -0.20 3.75 22.00
N GLU A 194 -1.36 3.11 21.82
CA GLU A 194 -2.63 3.84 21.80
C GLU A 194 -2.90 4.39 23.20
N PRO A 195 -3.20 5.70 23.36
CA PRO A 195 -3.57 6.24 24.66
C PRO A 195 -4.80 5.49 25.15
N ASN A 196 -4.60 4.73 26.24
CA ASN A 196 -5.56 3.82 26.84
C ASN A 196 -6.97 4.45 26.86
N LYS A 197 -7.97 3.81 26.23
CA LYS A 197 -9.40 4.10 26.46
C LYS A 197 -9.80 3.65 27.88
N SER A 198 -9.01 4.02 28.88
CA SER A 198 -9.31 3.73 30.28
C SER A 198 -10.59 4.49 30.62
N TRP A 199 -11.61 3.71 30.96
CA TRP A 199 -12.95 4.05 31.39
C TRP A 199 -12.99 5.17 32.45
N ILE A 200 -12.85 6.42 32.02
CA ILE A 200 -13.17 7.60 32.83
C ILE A 200 -14.27 8.38 32.11
N PRO A 201 -15.54 8.12 32.40
CA PRO A 201 -16.66 8.91 31.90
C PRO A 201 -16.79 10.16 32.79
N PHE A 202 -15.94 11.17 32.58
CA PHE A 202 -16.06 12.58 33.00
C PHE A 202 -14.63 13.16 33.10
N SER A 203 -14.05 13.60 31.98
CA SER A 203 -13.04 14.65 32.07
C SER A 203 -13.22 15.61 30.91
N LEU A 204 -13.57 16.83 31.30
CA LEU A 204 -13.93 17.96 30.47
C LEU A 204 -12.66 18.46 29.73
N SER A 205 -12.69 18.36 28.41
CA SER A 205 -12.06 19.32 27.49
C SER A 205 -10.53 19.39 27.35
N SER A 206 -9.81 18.27 27.39
CA SER A 206 -8.49 18.21 26.75
C SER A 206 -8.22 16.84 26.15
N LYS A 207 -8.21 16.76 24.82
CA LYS A 207 -7.72 15.59 24.09
C LYS A 207 -6.25 15.35 24.51
N PRO A 208 -5.82 14.11 24.79
CA PRO A 208 -4.43 13.84 25.13
C PRO A 208 -3.53 14.32 23.98
N VAL A 209 -2.54 15.15 24.32
CA VAL A 209 -1.48 15.55 23.39
C VAL A 209 -0.56 14.35 23.25
N LEU A 210 -0.51 13.75 22.08
CA LEU A 210 0.37 12.62 21.79
C LEU A 210 1.83 13.06 21.81
N ASN A 211 2.69 12.23 22.40
CA ASN A 211 4.14 12.40 22.29
C ASN A 211 4.64 11.95 20.89
N GLU A 212 5.89 12.28 20.58
CA GLU A 212 6.53 11.93 19.29
C GLU A 212 6.40 10.45 18.95
N TYR A 213 6.75 9.56 19.88
CA TYR A 213 6.72 8.12 19.64
C TYR A 213 5.29 7.60 19.43
N GLU A 214 4.31 8.12 20.16
CA GLU A 214 2.89 7.80 19.99
C GLU A 214 2.34 8.28 18.64
N LEU A 215 2.80 9.45 18.15
CA LEU A 215 2.48 9.93 16.80
C LEU A 215 3.01 8.95 15.74
N HIS A 216 4.27 8.53 15.86
CA HIS A 216 4.85 7.52 14.98
C HIS A 216 4.14 6.16 15.07
N ALA A 217 3.82 5.68 16.28
CA ALA A 217 3.04 4.45 16.48
C ALA A 217 1.69 4.51 15.78
N LYS A 218 0.99 5.64 15.90
CA LYS A 218 -0.30 5.83 15.25
C LYS A 218 -0.20 5.94 13.73
N LEU A 219 0.87 6.54 13.20
CA LEU A 219 1.16 6.54 11.77
C LEU A 219 1.42 5.13 11.25
N VAL A 220 2.30 4.38 11.93
CA VAL A 220 2.61 2.98 11.58
C VAL A 220 1.35 2.12 11.63
N TYR A 221 0.49 2.34 12.62
CA TYR A 221 -0.78 1.63 12.72
C TYR A 221 -1.69 1.91 11.50
N ALA A 222 -1.82 3.17 11.09
CA ALA A 222 -2.60 3.53 9.89
C ALA A 222 -2.04 2.87 8.62
N GLU A 223 -0.72 2.84 8.47
CA GLU A 223 -0.08 2.22 7.31
C GLU A 223 -0.27 0.70 7.31
N ALA A 224 -0.16 0.04 8.46
CA ALA A 224 -0.43 -1.38 8.59
C ALA A 224 -1.91 -1.72 8.33
N LEU A 225 -2.86 -0.86 8.70
CA LEU A 225 -4.27 -1.00 8.32
C LEU A 225 -4.46 -0.90 6.82
N LEU A 226 -3.80 0.06 6.17
CA LEU A 226 -3.87 0.24 4.72
C LEU A 226 -3.33 -0.99 3.99
N ILE A 227 -2.14 -1.46 4.38
CA ILE A 227 -1.53 -2.67 3.81
C ILE A 227 -2.43 -3.88 4.06
N GLY A 228 -2.98 -4.01 5.26
CA GLY A 228 -3.93 -5.06 5.62
C GLY A 228 -5.17 -5.04 4.73
N ALA A 229 -5.75 -3.86 4.47
CA ALA A 229 -6.89 -3.73 3.57
C ALA A 229 -6.55 -4.09 2.12
N LEU A 230 -5.36 -3.74 1.64
CA LEU A 230 -4.93 -4.15 0.31
C LEU A 230 -4.73 -5.68 0.23
N LEU A 231 -4.21 -6.28 1.29
CA LEU A 231 -3.97 -7.72 1.35
C LEU A 231 -5.26 -8.55 1.44
N THR A 232 -6.35 -8.04 2.02
CA THR A 232 -7.65 -8.75 2.01
C THR A 232 -8.16 -8.95 0.58
N PHE A 233 -7.96 -7.96 -0.30
CA PHE A 233 -8.34 -8.09 -1.72
C PHE A 233 -7.44 -9.07 -2.51
N ILE A 234 -6.24 -9.37 -2.00
CA ILE A 234 -5.34 -10.37 -2.59
C ILE A 234 -5.72 -11.79 -2.14
N GLN A 235 -6.17 -11.96 -0.90
CA GLN A 235 -6.50 -13.27 -0.31
C GLN A 235 -7.69 -13.94 -0.99
N ASP A 236 -8.82 -13.24 -1.08
CA ASP A 236 -9.99 -13.70 -1.82
C ASP A 236 -10.89 -12.54 -2.26
N GLN A 237 -11.81 -12.82 -3.18
CA GLN A 237 -12.79 -11.84 -3.69
C GLN A 237 -14.16 -11.99 -3.02
N GLY A 238 -14.20 -12.55 -1.81
CA GLY A 238 -15.43 -12.75 -1.04
C GLY A 238 -16.02 -11.44 -0.50
N LEU A 239 -17.32 -11.47 -0.19
CA LEU A 239 -18.03 -10.33 0.40
C LEU A 239 -17.43 -9.94 1.76
N PHE A 240 -17.06 -10.92 2.58
CA PHE A 240 -16.38 -10.71 3.86
C PHE A 240 -15.07 -9.91 3.70
N SER A 241 -14.19 -10.32 2.78
CA SER A 241 -12.92 -9.64 2.49
C SER A 241 -13.12 -8.23 1.95
N PHE A 242 -14.17 -8.02 1.17
CA PHE A 242 -14.56 -6.70 0.70
C PHE A 242 -15.00 -5.78 1.86
N ILE A 243 -15.89 -6.26 2.73
CA ILE A 243 -16.39 -5.49 3.88
C ILE A 243 -15.26 -5.21 4.86
N SER A 244 -14.47 -6.22 5.22
CA SER A 244 -13.32 -6.09 6.12
C SER A 244 -12.29 -5.11 5.55
N GLY A 245 -11.96 -5.21 4.25
CA GLY A 245 -11.10 -4.26 3.56
C GLY A 245 -11.65 -2.83 3.60
N ALA A 246 -12.94 -2.63 3.33
CA ALA A 246 -13.58 -1.32 3.35
C ALA A 246 -13.58 -0.67 4.75
N LEU A 247 -13.82 -1.45 5.80
CA LEU A 247 -13.80 -0.95 7.17
C LEU A 247 -12.37 -0.57 7.62
N LYS A 248 -11.35 -1.36 7.24
CA LYS A 248 -9.93 -1.00 7.45
C LYS A 248 -9.55 0.29 6.74
N ILE A 249 -9.96 0.45 5.48
CA ILE A 249 -9.75 1.67 4.68
C ILE A 249 -10.37 2.88 5.40
N LYS A 250 -11.59 2.74 5.93
CA LYS A 250 -12.24 3.81 6.68
C LYS A 250 -11.46 4.19 7.92
N GLU A 251 -11.12 3.23 8.76
CA GLU A 251 -10.39 3.53 10.00
C GLU A 251 -9.04 4.20 9.68
N CYS A 252 -8.33 3.67 8.70
CA CYS A 252 -7.07 4.23 8.20
C CYS A 252 -7.24 5.70 7.78
N HIS A 253 -8.26 6.02 6.98
CA HIS A 253 -8.58 7.39 6.55
C HIS A 253 -8.80 8.33 7.74
N ASP A 254 -9.62 7.91 8.72
CA ASP A 254 -9.88 8.71 9.93
C ASP A 254 -8.61 9.00 10.73
N ILE A 255 -7.69 8.05 10.78
CA ILE A 255 -6.41 8.22 11.48
C ILE A 255 -5.55 9.25 10.73
N PHE A 256 -5.43 9.16 9.40
CA PHE A 256 -4.66 10.12 8.61
C PHE A 256 -5.20 11.55 8.74
N ILE A 257 -6.52 11.75 8.74
CA ILE A 257 -7.12 13.07 8.99
C ILE A 257 -6.73 13.60 10.38
N LYS A 258 -6.76 12.74 11.41
CA LYS A 258 -6.37 13.13 12.78
C LYS A 258 -4.88 13.48 12.86
N LEU A 259 -4.02 12.68 12.23
CA LEU A 259 -2.57 12.92 12.21
C LEU A 259 -2.22 14.20 11.45
N SER A 260 -2.86 14.46 10.30
CA SER A 260 -2.68 15.71 9.56
C SER A 260 -3.03 16.95 10.40
N LYS A 261 -4.11 16.90 11.19
CA LYS A 261 -4.47 17.98 12.13
C LYS A 261 -3.52 18.12 13.32
N GLN A 262 -2.81 17.06 13.68
CA GLN A 262 -1.89 17.03 14.82
C GLN A 262 -0.42 17.22 14.41
N ASN A 263 -0.16 17.34 13.11
CA ASN A 263 1.15 17.45 12.48
C ASN A 263 1.80 18.79 12.80
N ASP A 264 2.55 18.81 13.90
CA ASP A 264 3.18 20.00 14.46
C ASP A 264 4.67 19.70 14.68
N PRO A 265 5.59 20.37 13.97
CA PRO A 265 7.03 20.16 14.11
C PRO A 265 7.54 20.32 15.55
N SER A 266 6.87 21.12 16.38
CA SER A 266 7.30 21.37 17.77
C SER A 266 7.18 20.14 18.68
N LYS A 267 6.46 19.09 18.25
CA LYS A 267 6.30 17.84 18.99
C LYS A 267 7.42 16.84 18.75
N PHE A 268 8.39 17.15 17.89
CA PHE A 268 9.43 16.24 17.47
C PHE A 268 10.79 16.70 17.99
N SER A 269 11.54 15.76 18.55
CA SER A 269 12.88 15.97 19.09
C SER A 269 13.93 16.24 18.01
N SER A 270 13.67 15.83 16.76
CA SER A 270 14.59 16.03 15.64
C SER A 270 13.86 16.29 14.32
N ALA A 271 14.53 17.04 13.44
CA ALA A 271 14.05 17.27 12.07
C ALA A 271 13.93 15.96 11.28
N LEU A 272 14.84 15.00 11.49
CA LEU A 272 14.78 13.69 10.84
C LEU A 272 13.48 12.97 11.18
N SER A 273 13.18 12.85 12.47
CA SER A 273 11.97 12.18 12.94
C SER A 273 10.70 12.85 12.40
N TYR A 274 10.65 14.18 12.47
CA TYR A 274 9.55 14.96 11.90
C TYR A 274 9.40 14.71 10.39
N GLU A 275 10.48 14.69 9.63
CA GLU A 275 10.45 14.47 8.18
C GLU A 275 9.90 13.08 7.81
N HIS A 276 10.26 12.04 8.57
CA HIS A 276 9.67 10.70 8.39
C HIS A 276 8.19 10.67 8.74
N PHE A 277 7.77 11.36 9.80
CA PHE A 277 6.36 11.46 10.18
C PHE A 277 5.55 12.23 9.13
N ASP A 278 5.98 13.46 8.82
CA ASP A 278 5.33 14.36 7.89
C ASP A 278 5.19 13.70 6.51
N SER A 279 6.25 13.11 5.97
CA SER A 279 6.20 12.40 4.68
C SER A 279 5.14 11.29 4.65
N GLY A 280 5.01 10.50 5.73
CA GLY A 280 4.02 9.44 5.84
C GLY A 280 2.58 9.96 5.95
N VAL A 281 2.38 11.00 6.78
CA VAL A 281 1.06 11.65 6.89
C VAL A 281 0.62 12.25 5.56
N ARG A 282 1.54 12.93 4.86
CA ARG A 282 1.28 13.50 3.53
C ARG A 282 0.99 12.43 2.49
N MET A 283 1.77 11.35 2.47
CA MET A 283 1.55 10.22 1.57
C MET A 283 0.14 9.65 1.74
N GLY A 284 -0.25 9.30 2.98
CA GLY A 284 -1.56 8.75 3.25
C GLY A 284 -2.69 9.74 2.92
N ASN A 285 -2.60 10.97 3.43
CA ASN A 285 -3.61 11.99 3.16
C ASN A 285 -3.77 12.27 1.66
N GLY A 286 -2.65 12.36 0.95
CA GLY A 286 -2.63 12.57 -0.49
C GLY A 286 -3.26 11.41 -1.27
N ALA A 287 -2.88 10.17 -0.94
CA ALA A 287 -3.42 8.97 -1.56
C ALA A 287 -4.94 8.84 -1.34
N PHE A 288 -5.45 9.08 -0.13
CA PHE A 288 -6.88 9.02 0.15
C PHE A 288 -7.67 10.10 -0.59
N ASN A 289 -7.19 11.35 -0.58
CA ASN A 289 -7.84 12.45 -1.28
C ASN A 289 -7.93 12.16 -2.78
N LEU A 290 -6.84 11.65 -3.35
CA LEU A 290 -6.78 11.25 -4.75
C LEU A 290 -7.75 10.10 -5.04
N MET A 291 -7.68 9.01 -4.26
CA MET A 291 -8.57 7.86 -4.42
C MET A 291 -10.05 8.26 -4.38
N ILE A 292 -10.47 9.03 -3.37
CA ILE A 292 -11.86 9.44 -3.19
C ILE A 292 -12.31 10.38 -4.32
N SER A 293 -11.45 11.30 -4.76
CA SER A 293 -11.76 12.25 -5.84
C SER A 293 -11.99 11.60 -7.21
N ASN A 294 -11.53 10.36 -7.39
CA ASN A 294 -11.71 9.58 -8.62
C ASN A 294 -12.97 8.70 -8.59
N LEU A 295 -13.67 8.63 -7.46
CA LEU A 295 -14.93 7.90 -7.37
C LEU A 295 -16.04 8.63 -8.16
N PRO A 296 -16.93 7.91 -8.85
CA PRO A 296 -18.09 8.53 -9.49
C PRO A 296 -18.93 9.37 -8.52
N GLN A 297 -19.48 10.50 -8.99
CA GLN A 297 -20.27 11.45 -8.17
C GLN A 297 -21.45 10.83 -7.41
N ARG A 298 -21.95 9.68 -7.88
CA ARG A 298 -22.99 8.92 -7.18
C ARG A 298 -22.46 8.32 -5.88
N ILE A 299 -21.25 7.75 -5.89
CA ILE A 299 -20.62 7.14 -4.73
C ILE A 299 -20.14 8.20 -3.74
N ILE A 300 -19.53 9.29 -4.25
CA ILE A 300 -19.03 10.39 -3.41
C ILE A 300 -20.14 10.92 -2.49
N ARG A 301 -21.36 11.14 -3.01
CA ARG A 301 -22.50 11.63 -2.21
C ARG A 301 -22.87 10.72 -1.03
N TYR A 302 -22.71 9.40 -1.17
CA TYR A 302 -22.94 8.46 -0.06
C TYR A 302 -21.77 8.45 0.92
N LEU A 303 -20.54 8.58 0.41
CA LEU A 303 -19.32 8.60 1.22
C LEU A 303 -19.18 9.89 2.05
N GLU A 304 -19.57 11.04 1.50
CA GLU A 304 -19.60 12.33 2.19
C GLU A 304 -20.50 12.30 3.43
N PHE A 305 -21.63 11.60 3.35
CA PHE A 305 -22.53 11.41 4.50
C PHE A 305 -21.86 10.67 5.66
N VAL A 306 -20.91 9.77 5.36
CA VAL A 306 -20.12 9.00 6.35
C VAL A 306 -18.82 9.74 6.73
N GLY A 307 -18.56 10.91 6.15
CA GLY A 307 -17.41 11.76 6.46
C GLY A 307 -16.19 11.58 5.56
N PHE A 308 -16.33 10.88 4.43
CA PHE A 308 -15.29 10.82 3.40
C PHE A 308 -15.46 11.97 2.41
N SER A 309 -14.44 12.80 2.28
CA SER A 309 -14.35 13.78 1.18
C SER A 309 -12.97 13.67 0.54
N GLY A 310 -12.91 13.86 -0.78
CA GLY A 310 -11.67 13.81 -1.53
C GLY A 310 -11.48 15.06 -2.36
N ASP A 311 -10.32 15.70 -2.21
CA ASP A 311 -9.90 16.83 -3.02
C ASP A 311 -8.70 16.41 -3.88
N ARG A 312 -8.90 16.36 -5.20
CA ARG A 312 -7.86 15.93 -6.16
C ARG A 312 -6.61 16.82 -6.08
N GLU A 313 -6.79 18.13 -6.02
CA GLU A 313 -5.67 19.09 -6.05
C GLU A 313 -4.87 19.02 -4.75
N LEU A 314 -5.57 18.92 -3.62
CA LEU A 314 -4.93 18.64 -2.33
C LEU A 314 -4.19 17.30 -2.36
N GLY A 315 -4.81 16.26 -2.94
CA GLY A 315 -4.25 14.92 -3.09
C GLY A 315 -2.89 14.93 -3.80
N LEU A 316 -2.87 15.55 -4.99
CA LEU A 316 -1.66 15.73 -5.80
C LEU A 316 -0.60 16.55 -5.08
N THR A 317 -1.01 17.66 -4.45
CA THR A 317 -0.10 18.57 -3.74
C THR A 317 0.59 17.88 -2.56
N GLU A 318 -0.15 17.10 -1.76
CA GLU A 318 0.41 16.41 -0.59
C GLU A 318 1.33 15.26 -1.00
N LEU A 319 0.97 14.50 -2.04
CA LEU A 319 1.84 13.48 -2.61
C LEU A 319 3.13 14.08 -3.18
N ASP A 320 3.06 15.20 -3.91
CA ASP A 320 4.24 15.86 -4.46
C ASP A 320 5.17 16.36 -3.36
N LYS A 321 4.64 17.01 -2.32
CA LYS A 321 5.45 17.40 -1.14
C LYS A 321 6.12 16.20 -0.49
N SER A 322 5.40 15.09 -0.32
CA SER A 322 5.96 13.86 0.24
C SER A 322 7.05 13.26 -0.66
N ALA A 323 6.83 13.19 -1.97
CA ALA A 323 7.79 12.70 -2.96
C ALA A 323 9.06 13.56 -3.04
N ASN A 324 8.97 14.84 -2.67
CA ASN A 324 10.09 15.78 -2.58
C ASN A 324 10.79 15.79 -1.21
N SER A 325 10.29 15.06 -0.22
CA SER A 325 10.92 14.93 1.09
C SER A 325 12.06 13.90 1.09
N LYS A 326 12.84 13.84 2.17
CA LYS A 326 13.81 12.76 2.45
C LYS A 326 13.23 11.66 3.31
N GLY A 327 11.92 11.72 3.59
CA GLY A 327 11.27 10.72 4.42
C GLY A 327 11.14 9.36 3.72
N LEU A 328 10.93 8.32 4.52
CA LEU A 328 10.85 6.92 4.06
C LEU A 328 9.72 6.70 3.04
N ARG A 329 8.70 7.56 3.06
CA ARG A 329 7.50 7.46 2.22
C ARG A 329 7.63 8.20 0.88
N ALA A 330 8.70 8.98 0.68
CA ALA A 330 8.89 9.76 -0.54
C ALA A 330 8.81 8.89 -1.81
N THR A 331 9.46 7.73 -1.78
CA THR A 331 9.43 6.74 -2.85
C THR A 331 8.01 6.25 -3.15
N PHE A 332 7.24 5.87 -2.13
CA PHE A 332 5.87 5.38 -2.32
C PHE A 332 4.92 6.49 -2.81
N SER A 333 5.14 7.74 -2.39
CA SER A 333 4.42 8.91 -2.92
C SER A 333 4.73 9.13 -4.41
N ALA A 334 5.99 9.02 -4.81
CA ALA A 334 6.38 9.10 -6.22
C ALA A 334 5.74 7.98 -7.06
N LEU A 335 5.76 6.74 -6.56
CA LEU A 335 5.10 5.60 -7.22
C LEU A 335 3.57 5.79 -7.32
N THR A 336 2.96 6.41 -6.31
CA THR A 336 1.52 6.72 -6.32
C THR A 336 1.18 7.77 -7.37
N LEU A 337 1.98 8.84 -7.48
CA LEU A 337 1.82 9.87 -8.52
C LEU A 337 2.02 9.30 -9.92
N LEU A 338 3.07 8.50 -10.11
CA LEU A 338 3.31 7.80 -11.36
C LEU A 338 2.10 6.95 -11.73
N SER A 339 1.65 6.09 -10.81
CA SER A 339 0.50 5.21 -11.06
C SER A 339 -0.77 5.99 -11.38
N TYR A 340 -0.98 7.14 -10.72
CA TYR A 340 -2.13 7.98 -10.99
C TYR A 340 -2.12 8.53 -12.42
N HIS A 341 -1.02 9.13 -12.85
CA HIS A 341 -0.92 9.77 -14.16
C HIS A 341 -0.79 8.78 -15.31
N THR A 342 -0.27 7.56 -15.07
CA THR A 342 -0.11 6.55 -16.12
C THR A 342 -1.28 5.59 -16.25
N PHE A 343 -1.93 5.23 -15.13
CA PHE A 343 -3.00 4.22 -15.13
C PHE A 343 -4.37 4.79 -14.78
N VAL A 344 -4.46 5.59 -13.72
CA VAL A 344 -5.76 6.05 -13.20
C VAL A 344 -6.38 7.09 -14.13
N THR A 345 -5.64 8.09 -14.59
CA THR A 345 -6.20 9.15 -15.46
C THR A 345 -6.75 8.62 -16.79
N PRO A 346 -6.10 7.69 -17.52
CA PRO A 346 -6.68 7.08 -18.71
C PRO A 346 -7.93 6.24 -18.43
N ILE A 347 -7.93 5.43 -17.35
CA ILE A 347 -9.07 4.54 -17.02
C ILE A 347 -10.34 5.34 -16.75
N PHE A 348 -10.22 6.48 -16.05
CA PHE A 348 -11.37 7.31 -15.70
C PHE A 348 -11.68 8.39 -16.76
N GLY A 349 -10.88 8.52 -17.81
CA GLY A 349 -11.06 9.51 -18.88
C GLY A 349 -10.96 10.96 -18.38
N ASN A 350 -10.26 11.18 -17.27
CA ASN A 350 -10.26 12.46 -16.54
C ASN A 350 -9.25 13.48 -17.07
N SER A 351 -8.20 13.04 -17.77
CA SER A 351 -7.26 13.86 -18.56
C SER A 351 -6.23 12.96 -19.24
N ASP A 352 -5.47 13.51 -20.19
CA ASP A 352 -4.13 13.02 -20.48
C ASP A 352 -3.30 13.26 -19.21
N GLY A 353 -2.68 12.24 -18.62
CA GLY A 353 -1.90 12.39 -17.39
C GLY A 353 -0.75 13.40 -17.53
N ASP A 354 -0.13 13.78 -16.42
CA ASP A 354 1.03 14.67 -16.44
C ASP A 354 2.31 13.86 -16.75
N LEU A 355 2.59 13.67 -18.04
CA LEU A 355 3.74 12.90 -18.50
C LEU A 355 5.08 13.59 -18.19
N GLU A 356 5.11 14.92 -18.13
CA GLU A 356 6.31 15.67 -17.78
C GLU A 356 6.69 15.46 -16.30
N MET A 357 5.68 15.48 -15.42
CA MET A 357 5.85 15.08 -14.02
C MET A 357 6.33 13.64 -13.92
N CYS A 358 5.72 12.71 -14.68
CA CYS A 358 6.14 11.30 -14.68
C CYS A 358 7.60 11.15 -15.07
N HIS A 359 8.05 11.81 -16.14
CA HIS A 359 9.44 11.80 -16.57
C HIS A 359 10.37 12.30 -15.47
N THR A 360 10.03 13.42 -14.85
CA THR A 360 10.80 14.02 -13.75
C THR A 360 10.91 13.07 -12.54
N LEU A 361 9.81 12.42 -12.16
CA LEU A 361 9.78 11.44 -11.07
C LEU A 361 10.63 10.21 -11.39
N VAL A 362 10.52 9.66 -12.60
CA VAL A 362 11.33 8.51 -13.04
C VAL A 362 12.82 8.84 -13.05
N GLU A 363 13.22 10.01 -13.59
CA GLU A 363 14.62 10.42 -13.59
C GLU A 363 15.19 10.53 -12.17
N ARG A 364 14.42 11.09 -11.24
CA ARG A 364 14.82 11.16 -9.83
C ARG A 364 14.94 9.78 -9.21
N PHE A 365 13.99 8.90 -9.52
CA PHE A 365 13.99 7.53 -8.99
C PHE A 365 15.20 6.73 -9.47
N LEU A 366 15.55 6.83 -10.75
CA LEU A 366 16.72 6.18 -11.33
C LEU A 366 18.04 6.76 -10.81
N LYS A 367 18.09 8.07 -10.49
CA LYS A 367 19.24 8.68 -9.82
C LYS A 367 19.40 8.16 -8.38
N GLN A 368 18.28 7.96 -7.67
CA GLN A 368 18.28 7.49 -6.29
C GLN A 368 18.55 5.98 -6.18
N TYR A 369 18.04 5.21 -7.12
CA TYR A 369 18.16 3.75 -7.16
C TYR A 369 18.58 3.28 -8.56
N PRO A 370 19.88 3.28 -8.88
CA PRO A 370 20.39 2.96 -10.21
C PRO A 370 19.91 1.61 -10.77
N ASP A 371 19.73 0.61 -9.91
CA ASP A 371 19.35 -0.77 -10.27
C ASP A 371 17.84 -1.02 -10.25
N VAL A 372 17.02 -0.02 -9.90
CA VAL A 372 15.55 -0.18 -9.75
C VAL A 372 14.81 -0.32 -11.07
N SER A 373 15.51 -0.10 -12.19
CA SER A 373 14.96 -0.12 -13.56
C SER A 373 14.09 -1.36 -13.81
N ASN A 374 14.46 -2.53 -13.28
CA ASN A 374 13.70 -3.77 -13.49
C ASN A 374 12.37 -3.82 -12.73
N ILE A 375 12.29 -3.20 -11.55
CA ILE A 375 11.06 -3.13 -10.75
C ILE A 375 10.12 -2.10 -11.37
N LEU A 376 10.65 -0.93 -11.75
CA LEU A 376 9.86 0.10 -12.44
C LEU A 376 9.30 -0.39 -13.77
N ILE A 377 10.12 -1.07 -14.60
CA ILE A 377 9.66 -1.62 -15.88
C ILE A 377 8.49 -2.58 -15.65
N LYS A 378 8.59 -3.48 -14.66
CA LYS A 378 7.49 -4.41 -14.34
C LYS A 378 6.24 -3.73 -13.80
N ILE A 379 6.38 -2.66 -13.01
CA ILE A 379 5.24 -1.88 -12.50
C ILE A 379 4.56 -1.11 -13.65
N LEU A 380 5.32 -0.70 -14.66
CA LEU A 380 4.82 0.03 -15.83
C LEU A 380 4.32 -0.88 -16.97
N GLU A 381 4.63 -2.18 -16.95
CA GLU A 381 4.25 -3.20 -17.96
C GLU A 381 2.96 -3.98 -17.63
N ILE A 382 2.26 -3.65 -16.55
CA ILE A 382 0.91 -4.16 -16.24
C ILE A 382 -0.12 -3.19 -16.80
#